data_AF-A0A445J185-F1
#
_entry.id   AF-A0A445J185-F1
#
_cell.length_a   1.000
_cell.length_b   1.000
_cell.length_c   1.000
_cell.angle_alpha   90.00
_cell.angle_beta   90.00
_cell.angle_gamma   90.00
#
_symmetry.space_group_name_H-M   'P 1'
#
loop_
_entity.id
_entity.type
_entity.pdbx_description
1 polymer ?
#
loop_
_entity_poly.entity_id
_entity_poly.type
_entity_poly.pdbx_seq_one_letter_code
_entity_poly.pdbx_strand_id
1 'polypeptide(L)' 'MSKQPIDPYKHLDMVLNLNGTLTRLRHIPHTAPSSDPTLPVLTKDLTINQQNNTWLYLFLPRIALSPNPKK' A
#
# COMPACT_ATOMS: atom_id res chain seq x y z
N MET A 1 -30.89 -13.80 17.49
CA MET A 1 -30.14 -12.58 17.84
C MET A 1 -30.20 -11.63 16.65
N SER A 2 -30.75 -10.42 16.82
CA SER A 2 -30.81 -9.43 15.74
C SER A 2 -29.40 -8.92 15.44
N LYS A 3 -28.98 -8.97 14.17
CA LYS A 3 -27.74 -8.33 13.74
C LYS A 3 -27.95 -6.83 13.80
N GLN A 4 -27.36 -6.15 14.79
CA GLN A 4 -27.34 -4.70 14.77
C GLN A 4 -26.51 -4.22 13.57
N PRO A 5 -26.95 -3.15 12.87
CA PRO A 5 -26.18 -2.57 11.79
C PRO A 5 -24.81 -2.11 12.29
N ILE A 6 -23.76 -2.43 11.52
CA ILE A 6 -22.42 -1.93 11.79
C ILE A 6 -22.38 -0.46 11.39
N ASP A 7 -21.92 0.41 12.29
CA ASP A 7 -21.52 1.78 11.92
C ASP A 7 -20.23 1.72 11.08
N PRO A 8 -20.28 2.07 9.78
CA PRO A 8 -19.13 1.96 8.90
C PRO A 8 -17.99 2.91 9.28
N TYR A 9 -18.30 4.10 9.83
CA TYR A 9 -17.29 5.09 10.21
C TYR A 9 -16.48 4.60 11.40
N LYS A 10 -17.17 4.07 12.42
CA LYS A 10 -16.53 3.47 13.58
C LYS A 10 -15.74 2.22 13.21
N HIS A 11 -16.27 1.37 12.34
CA HIS A 11 -15.59 0.15 11.93
C HIS A 11 -14.30 0.43 11.14
N LEU A 12 -14.32 1.47 10.30
CA LEU A 12 -13.18 1.85 9.47
C LEU A 12 -12.22 2.84 10.15
N ASP A 13 -12.57 3.33 11.34
CA ASP A 13 -11.84 4.35 12.07
C ASP A 13 -11.69 5.64 11.24
N MET A 14 -12.86 6.18 10.89
CA MET A 14 -13.04 7.41 10.11
C MET A 14 -14.11 8.29 10.74
N VAL A 15 -14.08 9.59 10.43
CA VAL A 15 -15.10 10.57 10.84
C VAL A 15 -15.67 11.26 9.62
N LEU A 16 -17.00 11.28 9.50
CA LEU A 16 -17.71 12.15 8.55
C LEU A 16 -17.85 13.55 9.18
N ASN A 17 -17.21 14.52 8.56
CA ASN A 17 -17.25 15.91 8.98
C ASN A 17 -18.55 16.59 8.52
N LEU A 18 -18.96 17.67 9.20
CA LEU A 18 -20.17 18.42 8.85
C LEU A 18 -20.15 19.00 7.42
N ASN A 19 -18.95 19.25 6.88
CA ASN A 19 -18.76 19.72 5.51
C ASN A 19 -18.78 18.59 4.46
N GLY A 20 -19.13 17.37 4.85
CA GLY A 20 -19.20 16.20 3.95
C GLY A 20 -17.87 15.53 3.64
N THR A 21 -16.75 16.02 4.17
CA THR A 21 -15.43 15.37 4.00
C THR A 21 -15.22 14.24 5.00
N LEU A 22 -14.25 13.36 4.73
CA LEU A 22 -13.86 12.26 5.62
C LEU A 22 -12.48 12.52 6.24
N THR A 23 -12.39 12.42 7.56
CA THR A 23 -11.12 12.32 8.28
C THR A 23 -10.76 10.85 8.46
N ARG A 24 -9.56 10.45 8.03
CA ARG A 24 -9.04 9.09 8.22
C ARG A 24 -8.22 9.06 9.50
N LEU A 25 -8.70 8.37 10.54
CA LEU A 25 -8.02 8.27 11.84
C LEU A 25 -7.11 7.04 11.92
N ARG A 26 -7.47 6.00 11.16
CA ARG A 26 -6.69 4.77 11.08
C ARG A 26 -5.26 5.02 10.61
N HIS A 27 -4.29 4.59 11.42
CA HIS A 27 -2.92 4.41 10.95
C HIS A 27 -2.82 3.13 10.11
N ILE A 28 -2.60 3.28 8.80
CA ILE A 28 -2.31 2.14 7.91
C ILE A 28 -0.81 1.89 7.95
N PRO A 29 -0.35 0.69 8.39
CA PRO A 29 1.06 0.38 8.38
C PRO A 29 1.61 0.41 6.96
N HIS A 30 2.78 1.02 6.80
CA HIS A 30 3.48 1.11 5.53
C HIS A 30 4.84 0.39 5.64
N THR A 31 5.23 -0.32 4.58
CA THR A 31 6.55 -0.98 4.49
C THR A 31 7.40 -0.25 3.45
N ALA A 32 8.55 0.28 3.87
CA ALA A 32 9.45 1.00 2.97
C ALA A 32 9.99 0.08 1.85
N PRO A 33 10.26 0.61 0.64
CA PRO A 33 10.93 -0.16 -0.39
C PRO A 33 12.34 -0.60 0.05
N SER A 34 12.77 -1.78 -0.40
CA SER A 34 14.07 -2.34 -0.04
C SER A 34 14.80 -2.90 -1.26
N SER A 35 16.05 -2.48 -1.40
CA SER A 35 17.00 -3.04 -2.37
C SER A 35 17.93 -4.09 -1.74
N ASP A 36 17.59 -4.61 -0.57
CA ASP A 36 18.39 -5.61 0.14
C ASP A 36 18.51 -6.92 -0.68
N PRO A 37 19.73 -7.29 -1.10
CA PRO A 37 19.99 -8.49 -1.90
C PRO A 37 19.89 -9.80 -1.08
N THR A 38 19.40 -9.75 0.16
CA THR A 38 19.00 -10.91 0.97
C THR A 38 17.47 -11.15 1.00
N LEU A 39 16.63 -10.20 0.53
CA LEU A 39 15.15 -10.36 0.38
C LEU A 39 14.63 -10.94 -0.97
N PRO A 40 13.75 -11.95 -0.98
CA PRO A 40 13.35 -12.67 -2.21
C PRO A 40 12.77 -11.79 -3.33
N VAL A 41 12.25 -10.61 -2.98
CA VAL A 41 11.74 -9.60 -3.89
C VAL A 41 12.41 -8.27 -3.53
N LEU A 42 12.97 -7.60 -4.54
CA LEU A 42 13.44 -6.22 -4.41
C LEU A 42 12.28 -5.28 -4.69
N THR A 43 12.21 -4.16 -3.97
CA THR A 43 11.14 -3.20 -4.13
C THR A 43 11.65 -1.77 -4.25
N LYS A 44 10.94 -0.94 -5.01
CA LYS A 44 11.32 0.46 -5.25
C LYS A 44 10.10 1.33 -5.56
N ASP A 45 10.08 2.54 -5.00
CA ASP A 45 9.10 3.56 -5.34
C ASP A 45 9.58 4.38 -6.54
N LEU A 46 8.74 4.52 -7.56
CA LEU A 46 9.00 5.36 -8.72
C LEU A 46 7.87 6.37 -8.89
N THR A 47 8.21 7.66 -8.89
CA THR A 47 7.23 8.74 -9.10
C THR A 47 6.72 8.73 -10.54
N ILE A 48 5.40 8.69 -10.71
CA ILE A 48 4.72 8.79 -12.01
C ILE A 48 4.33 10.25 -12.28
N ASN A 49 3.74 10.91 -11.28
CA ASN A 49 3.30 12.30 -11.39
C ASN A 49 3.50 13.00 -10.04
N GLN A 50 4.43 13.96 -10.02
CA GLN A 50 4.75 14.73 -8.82
C GLN A 50 3.61 15.66 -8.40
N GLN A 51 2.93 16.31 -9.34
CA GLN A 51 1.85 17.25 -9.05
C GLN A 51 0.68 16.58 -8.32
N ASN A 52 0.41 15.32 -8.66
CA ASN A 52 -0.67 14.53 -8.06
C ASN A 52 -0.18 13.58 -6.96
N ASN A 53 1.08 13.70 -6.52
CA ASN A 53 1.72 12.81 -5.56
C ASN A 53 1.50 11.32 -5.86
N THR A 54 1.59 10.95 -7.14
CA THR A 54 1.29 9.61 -7.64
C THR A 54 2.58 8.87 -7.99
N TRP A 55 2.68 7.63 -7.53
CA TRP A 55 3.87 6.80 -7.67
C TRP A 55 3.47 5.32 -7.80
N LEU A 56 4.39 4.48 -8.29
CA LEU A 56 4.22 3.03 -8.31
C LEU A 56 5.21 2.36 -7.35
N TYR A 57 4.77 1.28 -6.70
CA TYR A 57 5.61 0.38 -5.90
C TYR A 57 6.03 -0.79 -6.81
N LEU A 58 7.25 -0.76 -7.34
CA LEU A 58 7.77 -1.80 -8.22
C LEU A 58 8.19 -3.02 -7.37
N PHE A 59 7.81 -4.22 -7.81
CA PHE A 59 8.27 -5.49 -7.26
C PHE A 59 9.10 -6.24 -8.31
N LEU A 60 10.32 -6.59 -7.97
CA LEU A 60 11.24 -7.36 -8.82
C LEU A 60 11.64 -8.66 -8.10
N PRO A 61 11.04 -9.81 -8.48
CA PRO A 61 11.43 -11.10 -7.94
C PRO A 61 12.89 -11.41 -8.27
N ARG A 62 13.68 -11.83 -7.28
CA ARG A 62 15.11 -12.13 -7.52
C ARG A 62 15.37 -13.23 -8.53
N ILE A 63 14.44 -14.18 -8.66
CA ILE A 63 14.54 -15.25 -9.65
C ILE A 63 14.61 -14.71 -11.09
N ALA A 64 14.01 -13.54 -11.36
CA ALA A 64 14.07 -12.91 -12.68
C ALA A 64 15.46 -12.37 -13.02
N LEU A 65 16.34 -12.20 -12.02
CA LEU A 65 17.72 -11.76 -12.19
C LEU A 65 18.70 -12.93 -12.29
N SER A 66 18.26 -14.15 -12.00
CA SER A 66 19.12 -15.33 -12.11
C SER A 66 19.29 -15.71 -13.59
N PRO A 67 20.50 -16.08 -14.04
CA PRO A 67 20.71 -16.59 -15.39
C PRO A 67 19.79 -17.80 -15.61
N ASN A 68 19.04 -17.80 -16.71
CA ASN A 68 18.26 -18.97 -17.08
C ASN A 68 19.24 -20.13 -17.37
N PRO A 69 19.17 -21.28 -16.68
CA PRO A 69 20.10 -22.39 -16.90
C PRO A 69 19.92 -23.09 -18.26
N LYS A 70 19.13 -22.52 -19.18
CA LYS A 70 18.82 -23.07 -20.51
C LYS A 70 19.21 -22.12 -21.65
N LYS A 71 20.49 -21.72 -21.69
CA LYS A 71 21.12 -21.21 -22.92
C LYS A 71 22.44 -21.92 -23.12
#